data_AF-A0A954HPB4-F1
#
_entry.id   AF-A0A954HPB4-F1
#
_cell.length_a   1.000
_cell.length_b   1.000
_cell.length_c   1.000
_cell.angle_alpha   90.00
_cell.angle_beta   90.00
_cell.angle_gamma   90.00
#
_symmetry.space_group_name_H-M   'P 1'
#
loop_
_entity.id
_entity.type
_entity.pdbx_description
1 polymer ?
#
loop_
_entity_poly.entity_id
_entity_poly.type
_entity_poly.pdbx_seq_one_letter_code
_entity_poly.pdbx_strand_id
1 'polypeptide(L)'
;KSPVLPSVPTFDCSNEQHLAEAKARMDRFYFRTGNSMDPLEPLSGEESTPREQAEYFRRIENSPGRFVTRMTLPAAAGNSTTRAVYGLRTFCVGTTSRFVLRGGIVRECHGDGSPVNAVYNDETASPV
;
A
#
# COMPACT_ATOMS: atom_id res chain seq x y z
N LYS A 1 2.84 -23.24 -14.21
CA LYS A 1 1.44 -22.81 -13.91
C LYS A 1 1.47 -21.33 -13.62
N SER A 2 0.67 -20.51 -14.31
CA SER A 2 0.59 -19.07 -14.04
C SER A 2 -0.11 -18.81 -12.69
N PRO A 3 0.28 -17.79 -11.92
CA PRO A 3 -0.37 -17.47 -10.65
C PRO A 3 -1.82 -17.04 -10.87
N VAL A 4 -2.72 -17.48 -9.99
CA VAL A 4 -4.16 -17.12 -10.05
C VAL A 4 -4.37 -15.65 -9.66
N LEU A 5 -3.59 -15.15 -8.70
CA LEU A 5 -3.62 -13.76 -8.27
C LEU A 5 -2.34 -13.05 -8.74
N PRO A 6 -2.44 -11.93 -9.46
CA PRO A 6 -1.27 -11.17 -9.88
C PRO A 6 -0.62 -10.49 -8.67
N SER A 7 0.70 -10.51 -8.62
CA SER A 7 1.46 -9.69 -7.68
C SER A 7 1.54 -8.26 -8.18
N VAL A 8 1.49 -7.29 -7.27
CA VAL A 8 1.74 -5.88 -7.61
C VAL A 8 3.27 -5.68 -7.69
N PRO A 9 3.81 -5.21 -8.82
CA PRO A 9 5.23 -4.89 -8.93
C PRO A 9 5.65 -3.93 -7.82
N THR A 10 6.64 -4.35 -7.03
CA THR A 10 7.18 -3.59 -5.90
C THR A 10 8.69 -3.51 -6.07
N PHE A 11 9.23 -2.31 -5.97
CA PHE A 11 10.63 -2.00 -6.24
C PHE A 11 11.32 -1.57 -4.94
N ASP A 12 12.56 -2.01 -4.76
CA ASP A 12 13.41 -1.55 -3.66
C ASP A 12 13.94 -0.15 -3.97
N CYS A 13 13.85 0.77 -3.00
CA CYS A 13 14.37 2.12 -3.12
C CYS A 13 15.91 2.20 -3.06
N SER A 14 16.61 1.11 -2.72
CA SER A 14 18.06 0.97 -2.88
C SER A 14 18.52 0.92 -4.33
N ASN A 15 17.62 0.60 -5.26
CA ASN A 15 17.90 0.70 -6.69
C ASN A 15 17.70 2.14 -7.18
N GLU A 16 18.80 2.81 -7.50
CA GLU A 16 18.80 4.22 -7.93
C GLU A 16 17.95 4.49 -9.16
N GLN A 17 17.89 3.54 -10.12
CA GLN A 17 17.07 3.70 -11.33
C GLN A 17 15.58 3.68 -11.00
N HIS A 18 15.13 2.74 -10.16
CA HIS A 18 13.73 2.68 -9.74
C HIS A 18 13.35 3.89 -8.88
N LEU A 19 14.24 4.33 -8.00
CA LEU A 19 13.99 5.51 -7.17
C LEU A 19 13.92 6.79 -8.04
N ALA A 20 14.80 6.93 -9.03
CA ALA A 20 14.76 8.06 -9.97
C ALA A 20 13.47 8.08 -10.80
N GLU A 21 13.01 6.93 -11.30
CA GLU A 21 11.73 6.82 -12.00
C GLU A 21 10.55 7.19 -11.10
N ALA A 22 10.53 6.64 -9.87
CA ALA A 22 9.46 6.92 -8.92
C ALA A 22 9.44 8.40 -8.49
N LYS A 23 10.61 9.04 -8.32
CA LYS A 23 10.73 10.48 -8.08
C LYS A 23 10.22 11.32 -9.25
N ALA A 24 10.51 10.91 -10.49
CA ALA A 24 10.10 11.63 -11.69
C ALA A 24 8.58 11.59 -11.95
N ARG A 25 7.89 10.58 -11.40
CA ARG A 25 6.44 10.35 -11.60
C ARG A 25 5.73 10.18 -10.27
N MET A 26 6.05 11.07 -9.33
CA MET A 26 5.67 10.95 -7.93
C MET A 26 4.16 10.71 -7.74
N ASP A 27 3.32 11.40 -8.52
CA ASP A 27 1.86 11.28 -8.56
C ASP A 27 1.35 9.83 -8.77
N ARG A 28 2.20 8.93 -9.28
CA ARG A 28 1.83 7.55 -9.63
C ARG A 28 2.38 6.50 -8.69
N PHE A 29 3.12 6.90 -7.67
CA PHE A 29 3.80 5.97 -6.79
C PHE A 29 3.34 6.11 -5.34
N TYR A 30 3.47 4.99 -4.65
CA TYR A 30 3.20 4.83 -3.25
C TYR A 30 4.45 4.26 -2.58
N PHE A 31 4.92 4.94 -1.54
CA PHE A 31 6.13 4.60 -0.81
C PHE A 31 5.77 4.13 0.60
N ARG A 32 6.51 3.13 1.07
CA ARG A 32 6.40 2.62 2.43
C ARG A 32 7.71 1.99 2.85
N THR A 33 7.81 1.62 4.11
CA THR A 33 8.89 0.76 4.58
C THR A 33 8.67 -0.67 4.08
N GLY A 34 9.75 -1.42 3.93
CA GLY A 34 9.70 -2.85 3.60
C GLY A 34 9.07 -3.68 4.73
N ASN A 35 9.22 -3.23 5.98
CA ASN A 35 8.62 -3.83 7.17
C ASN A 35 7.19 -3.30 7.40
N SER A 36 6.18 -4.18 7.30
CA SER A 36 4.78 -3.79 7.49
C SER A 36 4.42 -3.37 8.91
N MET A 37 5.28 -3.64 9.90
CA MET A 37 5.09 -3.25 11.31
C MET A 37 5.80 -1.93 11.66
N ASP A 38 6.47 -1.30 10.70
CA ASP A 38 7.11 -0.02 10.93
C ASP A 38 6.04 1.05 11.18
N PRO A 39 6.14 1.85 12.27
CA PRO A 39 5.14 2.88 12.56
C PRO A 39 5.19 4.07 11.60
N LEU A 40 6.16 4.10 10.68
CA LEU A 40 6.23 5.13 9.66
C LEU A 40 5.06 4.98 8.67
N GLU A 41 4.17 5.96 8.71
CA GLU A 41 3.06 6.09 7.76
C GLU A 41 3.56 6.06 6.31
N PRO A 42 2.91 5.30 5.42
CA PRO A 42 3.19 5.32 4.00
C PRO A 42 2.89 6.69 3.36
N LEU A 43 3.54 6.95 2.23
CA LEU A 43 3.32 8.15 1.43
C LEU A 43 2.64 7.81 0.10
N SER A 44 1.46 8.37 -0.14
CA SER A 44 0.85 8.44 -1.48
C SER A 44 1.35 9.68 -2.20
N GLY A 45 2.00 9.51 -3.36
CA GLY A 45 2.50 10.65 -4.12
C GLY A 45 1.41 11.52 -4.74
N GLU A 46 0.22 10.96 -5.02
CA GLU A 46 -0.94 11.69 -5.55
C GLU A 46 -1.54 12.66 -4.51
N GLU A 47 -1.49 12.30 -3.23
CA GLU A 47 -2.19 13.00 -2.14
C GLU A 47 -1.27 13.79 -1.22
N SER A 48 0.04 13.60 -1.36
CA SER A 48 1.02 14.28 -0.53
C SER A 48 1.37 15.67 -1.06
N THR A 49 1.63 16.58 -0.14
CA THR A 49 2.17 17.89 -0.44
C THR A 49 3.66 17.81 -0.80
N PRO A 50 4.19 18.80 -1.55
CA PRO A 50 5.63 18.85 -1.87
C PRO A 50 6.55 18.82 -0.63
N ARG A 51 6.07 19.37 0.50
CA ARG A 51 6.80 19.36 1.77
C ARG A 51 6.92 17.95 2.35
N GLU A 52 5.82 17.21 2.38
CA GLU A 52 5.80 15.82 2.86
C GLU A 52 6.66 14.92 1.97
N GLN A 53 6.56 15.10 0.65
CA GLN A 53 7.40 14.37 -0.31
C GLN A 53 8.89 14.62 -0.05
N ALA A 54 9.30 15.89 0.11
CA ALA A 54 10.70 16.24 0.38
C ALA A 54 11.20 15.73 1.73
N GLU A 55 10.35 15.67 2.75
CA GLU A 55 10.70 15.05 4.04
C GLU A 55 10.85 13.53 3.92
N TYR A 56 9.92 12.88 3.26
CA TYR A 56 9.94 11.44 3.07
C TYR A 56 11.16 10.99 2.25
N PHE A 57 11.52 11.74 1.20
CA PHE A 57 12.72 11.44 0.42
C PHE A 57 14.01 11.62 1.19
N ARG A 58 14.10 12.61 2.09
CA ARG A 58 15.25 12.71 2.99
C ARG A 58 15.41 11.46 3.86
N ARG A 59 14.29 10.85 4.30
CA ARG A 59 14.31 9.59 5.05
C ARG A 59 14.76 8.42 4.18
N ILE A 60 14.29 8.34 2.92
CA ILE A 60 14.72 7.33 1.95
C ILE A 60 16.21 7.45 1.68
N GLU A 61 16.72 8.65 1.42
CA GLU A 61 18.14 8.89 1.12
C GLU A 61 19.07 8.48 2.27
N ASN A 62 18.62 8.65 3.52
CA ASN A 62 19.38 8.21 4.69
C ASN A 62 19.42 6.69 4.86
N SER A 63 18.45 5.94 4.31
CA SER A 63 18.38 4.48 4.47
C SER A 63 17.55 3.82 3.34
N PRO A 64 18.03 3.81 2.09
CA PRO A 64 17.17 3.51 0.95
C PRO A 64 16.68 2.05 0.95
N GLY A 65 17.49 1.10 1.43
CA GLY A 65 17.10 -0.32 1.57
C GLY A 65 16.03 -0.59 2.63
N ARG A 66 15.64 0.40 3.45
CA ARG A 66 14.48 0.27 4.36
C ARG A 66 13.16 0.46 3.62
N PHE A 67 13.17 1.04 2.42
CA PHE A 67 11.97 1.50 1.72
C PHE A 67 11.70 0.70 0.46
N VAL A 68 10.41 0.57 0.17
CA VAL A 68 9.93 0.01 -1.09
C VAL A 68 8.89 0.94 -1.69
N THR A 69 8.78 0.89 -3.01
CA THR A 69 7.80 1.67 -3.76
C THR A 69 7.05 0.80 -4.75
N ARG A 70 5.82 1.19 -5.07
CA ARG A 70 4.99 0.55 -6.09
C ARG A 70 4.12 1.58 -6.77
N MET A 71 3.61 1.24 -7.95
CA MET A 71 2.61 2.07 -8.59
C MET A 71 1.32 2.11 -7.77
N THR A 72 0.70 3.28 -7.69
CA THR A 72 -0.62 3.47 -7.10
C THR A 72 -1.62 2.65 -7.91
N LEU A 73 -2.37 1.79 -7.21
CA LEU A 73 -3.42 1.01 -7.84
C LEU A 73 -4.67 1.89 -8.00
N PRO A 74 -5.36 1.82 -9.14
CA PRO A 74 -6.62 2.52 -9.29
C PRO A 74 -7.61 2.01 -8.24
N ALA A 75 -8.24 2.93 -7.50
CA ALA A 75 -9.37 2.60 -6.64
C ALA A 75 -10.43 1.85 -7.46
N ALA A 76 -10.95 0.75 -6.92
CA ALA A 76 -12.06 0.04 -7.54
C ALA A 76 -13.23 1.03 -7.71
N ALA A 77 -13.64 1.29 -8.95
CA ALA A 77 -14.77 2.17 -9.24
C ALA A 77 -16.06 1.45 -8.81
N GLY A 78 -16.47 1.66 -7.57
CA GLY A 78 -17.84 1.35 -7.16
C GLY A 78 -18.78 2.38 -7.81
N ASN A 79 -19.97 1.96 -8.22
CA ASN A 79 -21.02 2.81 -8.78
C ASN A 79 -21.64 3.81 -7.75
N SER A 80 -20.92 4.08 -6.66
CA SER A 80 -21.32 4.96 -5.57
C SER A 80 -20.70 6.34 -5.75
N THR A 81 -21.49 7.37 -5.50
CA THR A 81 -21.08 8.79 -5.48
C THR A 81 -20.02 9.11 -4.41
N THR A 82 -19.71 8.15 -3.53
CA THR A 82 -18.56 8.18 -2.61
C THR A 82 -17.54 7.10 -3.00
N ARG A 83 -16.34 7.53 -3.41
CA ARG A 83 -15.25 6.65 -3.85
C ARG A 83 -14.55 6.04 -2.63
N ALA A 84 -15.14 5.00 -2.05
CA ALA A 84 -14.52 4.23 -0.97
C ALA A 84 -13.54 3.19 -1.52
N VAL A 85 -12.33 3.12 -0.93
CA VAL A 85 -11.32 2.09 -1.24
C VAL A 85 -11.38 1.00 -0.19
N TYR A 86 -11.42 -0.25 -0.62
CA TYR A 86 -11.49 -1.42 0.26
C TYR A 86 -10.27 -2.32 0.12
N GLY A 87 -9.69 -2.71 1.25
CA GLY A 87 -8.72 -3.80 1.37
C GLY A 87 -9.40 -5.07 1.87
N LEU A 88 -9.12 -6.22 1.25
CA LEU A 88 -9.60 -7.53 1.70
C LEU A 88 -8.43 -8.38 2.19
N ARG A 89 -8.51 -8.84 3.45
CA ARG A 89 -7.60 -9.85 4.01
C ARG A 89 -8.35 -11.18 4.15
N THR A 90 -7.95 -12.17 3.34
CA THR A 90 -8.44 -13.55 3.43
C THR A 90 -7.50 -14.40 4.28
N PHE A 91 -8.01 -15.51 4.82
CA PHE A 91 -7.23 -16.43 5.64
C PHE A 91 -7.07 -17.78 4.94
N CYS A 92 -5.82 -18.20 4.74
CA CYS A 92 -5.48 -19.52 4.25
C CYS A 92 -5.10 -20.41 5.43
N VAL A 93 -5.77 -21.56 5.57
CA VAL A 93 -5.45 -22.56 6.59
C VAL A 93 -4.66 -23.68 5.94
N GLY A 94 -3.47 -23.96 6.47
CA GLY A 94 -2.63 -25.06 6.07
C GLY A 94 -2.46 -26.06 7.21
N THR A 95 -3.06 -27.24 7.06
CA THR A 95 -2.79 -28.43 7.90
C THR A 95 -2.32 -29.57 6.97
N THR A 96 -2.84 -30.79 7.12
CA THR A 96 -2.72 -31.87 6.12
C THR A 96 -3.40 -31.52 4.79
N SER A 97 -4.27 -30.51 4.76
CA SER A 97 -4.90 -29.94 3.56
C SER A 97 -4.77 -28.42 3.55
N ARG A 98 -4.92 -27.80 2.37
CA ARG A 98 -4.88 -26.34 2.22
C ARG A 98 -6.20 -25.83 1.69
N PHE A 99 -6.80 -24.87 2.39
CA PHE A 99 -8.04 -24.22 1.96
C PHE A 99 -8.07 -22.75 2.40
N VAL A 100 -8.89 -21.95 1.71
CA VAL A 100 -9.19 -20.57 2.10
C VAL A 100 -10.47 -20.60 2.94
N LEU A 101 -10.46 -19.97 4.11
CA LEU A 101 -11.66 -19.83 4.92
C LEU A 101 -12.71 -18.99 4.17
N ARG A 102 -13.99 -19.36 4.30
CA ARG A 102 -15.08 -18.53 3.79
C ARG A 102 -15.23 -17.31 4.68
N GLY A 103 -14.88 -16.14 4.16
CA GLY A 103 -14.89 -14.86 4.87
C GLY A 103 -13.54 -14.15 4.81
N GLY A 104 -13.46 -12.98 5.44
CA GLY A 104 -12.26 -12.18 5.50
C GLY A 104 -12.49 -10.88 6.28
N ILE A 105 -11.42 -10.15 6.52
CA ILE A 105 -11.50 -8.80 7.08
C ILE A 105 -11.52 -7.83 5.92
N VAL A 106 -12.58 -7.02 5.84
CA VAL A 106 -12.66 -5.87 4.95
C VAL A 106 -12.23 -4.63 5.72
N ARG A 107 -11.33 -3.84 5.13
CA ARG A 107 -10.90 -2.55 5.66
C ARG A 107 -11.31 -1.47 4.68
N GLU A 108 -12.06 -0.49 5.16
CA GLU A 108 -12.46 0.68 4.39
C GLU A 108 -11.52 1.85 4.69
N CYS A 109 -11.07 2.54 3.64
CA CYS A 109 -10.45 3.85 3.80
C CYS A 109 -11.53 4.89 4.08
N HIS A 110 -11.72 5.26 5.36
CA HIS A 110 -12.48 6.45 5.69
C HIS A 110 -11.59 7.68 5.55
N GLY A 111 -11.84 8.47 4.51
CA GLY A 111 -11.07 9.63 4.07
C GLY A 111 -11.53 10.06 2.67
N ASP A 112 -10.97 11.12 2.12
CA ASP A 112 -11.16 11.68 0.77
C ASP A 112 -10.97 10.72 -0.43
N GLY A 113 -10.86 9.42 -0.19
CA GLY A 113 -10.64 8.38 -1.20
C GLY A 113 -9.24 7.77 -1.16
N SER A 114 -8.39 8.17 -0.19
CA SER A 114 -7.00 7.73 -0.14
C SER A 114 -6.80 6.24 0.09
N PRO A 115 -6.06 5.51 -0.78
CA PRO A 115 -5.78 4.08 -0.63
C PRO A 115 -4.77 3.76 0.48
N VAL A 116 -4.16 4.77 1.10
CA VAL A 116 -3.13 4.62 2.16
C VAL A 116 -3.72 3.91 3.39
N ASN A 117 -4.96 4.23 3.74
CA ASN A 117 -5.59 3.82 5.00
C ASN A 117 -6.15 2.39 5.01
N ALA A 118 -6.49 1.78 3.86
CA ALA A 118 -7.10 0.44 3.77
C ALA A 118 -6.07 -0.66 4.03
N VAL A 119 -4.78 -0.35 3.82
CA VAL A 119 -3.71 -1.32 3.93
C VAL A 119 -3.08 -1.31 5.33
N TYR A 120 -3.11 -0.17 6.05
CA TYR A 120 -2.26 0.05 7.22
C TYR A 120 -2.96 0.37 8.56
N ASN A 121 -4.26 0.67 8.60
CA ASN A 121 -4.92 0.86 9.90
C ASN A 121 -5.13 -0.48 10.63
N ASP A 122 -4.26 -0.80 11.58
CA ASP A 122 -4.39 -1.92 12.51
C ASP A 122 -4.99 -1.50 13.87
N GLU A 123 -5.27 -0.21 14.08
CA GLU A 123 -5.63 0.31 15.42
C GLU A 123 -7.11 0.66 15.64
N THR A 124 -8.01 0.50 14.67
CA THR A 124 -9.43 0.89 14.84
C THR A 124 -10.44 -0.15 14.38
N ALA A 125 -10.10 -1.43 14.44
CA ALA A 125 -11.13 -2.47 14.47
C ALA A 125 -11.83 -2.45 15.84
N SER A 126 -12.75 -1.49 16.02
CA SER A 126 -13.79 -1.65 17.04
C SER A 126 -14.61 -2.88 16.65
N PRO A 127 -14.82 -3.83 17.57
CA PRO A 127 -15.68 -4.98 17.29
C PRO A 127 -17.08 -4.46 17.02
N VAL A 128 -17.63 -4.85 15.87
CA VAL A 128 -19.08 -4.82 15.62
C VAL A 128 -19.65 -6.14 16.11
#